data_AF-A0A7X6BLI8-F1
#
_entry.id   AF-A0A7X6BLI8-F1
#
_cell.length_a   1.000
_cell.length_b   1.000
_cell.length_c   1.000
_cell.angle_alpha   90.00
_cell.angle_beta   90.00
_cell.angle_gamma   90.00
#
_symmetry.space_group_name_H-M   'P 1'
#
loop_
_entity.id
_entity.type
_entity.pdbx_description
1 polymer ?
#
loop_
_entity_poly.entity_id
_entity_poly.type
_entity_poly.pdbx_seq_one_letter_code
_entity_poly.pdbx_strand_id
1 'polypeptide(L)'
;MQVVEDEWRLFHERMDNPARFLKNKEKKVLVYWKTENVQTKVMELLIGFEALEEFYSPTGKLLEFCELVAIAEQVLGIQIKNYRQLKSRVLKRYKEETVLDQLERLIEKLRVQVYK
;
A
#
# COMPACT_ATOMS: atom_id res chain seq x y z
N MET A 1 -19.10 14.27 -17.02
CA MET A 1 -18.79 14.52 -18.45
C MET A 1 -17.39 15.08 -18.65
N GLN A 2 -16.93 16.02 -17.84
CA GLN A 2 -15.62 16.69 -18.00
C GLN A 2 -14.41 15.73 -18.09
N VAL A 3 -14.36 14.70 -17.24
CA VAL A 3 -13.30 13.68 -17.28
C VAL A 3 -13.21 12.95 -18.63
N VAL A 4 -14.35 12.72 -19.30
CA VAL A 4 -14.37 12.04 -20.60
C VAL A 4 -13.84 12.96 -21.70
N GLU A 5 -14.17 14.24 -21.65
CA GLU A 5 -13.67 15.25 -22.59
C GLU A 5 -12.18 15.50 -22.40
N ASP A 6 -11.70 15.51 -21.16
CA ASP A 6 -10.28 15.69 -20.82
C ASP A 6 -9.44 14.50 -21.31
N GLU A 7 -9.90 13.26 -21.10
CA GLU A 7 -9.25 12.05 -21.61
C GLU A 7 -9.24 11.99 -23.14
N TRP A 8 -10.34 12.41 -23.78
CA TRP A 8 -10.43 12.44 -25.25
C TRP A 8 -9.46 13.46 -25.86
N ARG A 9 -9.27 14.60 -25.19
CA ARG A 9 -8.32 15.65 -25.59
C ARG A 9 -6.87 15.18 -25.41
N LEU A 10 -6.58 14.54 -24.27
CA LEU A 10 -5.28 13.91 -23.99
C LEU A 10 -4.92 12.80 -24.99
N PHE A 11 -5.92 12.01 -25.42
CA PHE A 11 -5.72 10.98 -26.45
C PHE A 11 -5.30 11.59 -27.79
N HIS A 12 -5.97 12.67 -28.23
CA HIS A 12 -5.62 13.37 -29.46
C HIS A 12 -4.24 14.03 -29.37
N GLU A 13 -3.92 14.67 -28.25
CA GLU A 13 -2.58 15.25 -28.05
C GLU A 13 -1.46 14.19 -28.15
N ARG A 14 -1.69 12.97 -27.65
CA ARG A 14 -0.72 11.86 -27.77
C ARG A 14 -0.52 11.40 -29.21
N MET A 15 -1.60 11.38 -30.00
CA MET A 15 -1.55 11.02 -31.42
C MET A 15 -0.84 12.08 -32.26
N ASP A 16 -1.11 13.36 -31.98
CA ASP A 16 -0.59 14.47 -32.76
C ASP A 16 0.84 14.85 -32.35
N ASN A 17 1.22 14.61 -31.09
CA ASN A 17 2.51 14.98 -30.53
C ASN A 17 3.19 13.81 -29.80
N PRO A 18 3.39 12.65 -30.44
CA PRO A 18 3.88 11.44 -29.76
C PRO A 18 5.24 11.65 -29.07
N ALA A 19 6.06 12.55 -29.60
CA ALA A 19 7.36 12.90 -29.01
C ALA A 19 7.28 13.59 -27.64
N ARG A 20 6.20 14.35 -27.35
CA ARG A 20 5.98 14.97 -26.03
C ARG A 20 5.65 13.92 -24.95
N PHE A 21 5.17 12.76 -25.39
CA PHE A 21 4.79 11.63 -24.53
C PHE A 21 5.80 10.49 -24.59
N LEU A 22 6.88 10.62 -25.39
CA LEU A 22 8.04 9.76 -25.28
C LEU A 22 8.64 9.96 -23.89
N LYS A 23 8.36 9.01 -23.00
CA LYS A 23 8.96 8.91 -21.67
C LYS A 23 10.46 9.17 -21.80
N ASN A 24 10.95 10.19 -21.11
CA ASN A 24 12.37 10.36 -20.80
C ASN A 24 13.00 8.98 -20.57
N LYS A 25 13.93 8.59 -21.44
CA LYS A 25 14.61 7.28 -21.40
C LYS A 25 15.49 7.09 -20.16
N GLU A 26 15.58 8.10 -19.30
CA GLU A 26 16.14 8.00 -17.96
C GLU A 26 15.14 8.53 -16.94
N LYS A 27 14.11 7.74 -16.62
CA LYS A 27 13.51 7.88 -15.29
C LYS A 27 14.56 7.38 -14.30
N LYS A 28 15.37 8.28 -13.73
CA LYS A 28 16.04 8.01 -12.45
C LYS A 28 14.94 7.64 -11.48
N VAL A 29 14.82 6.34 -11.20
CA VAL A 29 13.84 5.83 -10.25
C VAL A 29 14.26 6.37 -8.87
N LEU A 30 13.55 7.37 -8.37
CA LEU A 30 13.86 8.02 -7.09
C LEU A 30 13.61 7.09 -5.90
N VAL A 31 12.76 6.07 -6.07
CA VAL A 31 12.37 5.14 -5.01
C VAL A 31 12.21 3.74 -5.56
N TYR A 32 12.83 2.76 -4.90
CA TYR A 32 12.63 1.34 -5.16
C TYR A 32 12.13 0.65 -3.90
N TRP A 33 11.28 -0.36 -4.09
CA TRP A 33 10.87 -1.24 -3.01
C TRP A 33 12.03 -2.13 -2.60
N LYS A 34 12.37 -2.17 -1.30
CA LYS A 34 13.43 -3.03 -0.77
C LYS A 34 13.09 -4.53 -0.90
N THR A 35 11.81 -4.87 -0.84
CA THR A 35 11.33 -6.25 -1.01
C THR A 35 10.97 -6.53 -2.47
N GLU A 36 11.21 -7.75 -2.94
CA GLU A 36 10.73 -8.21 -4.24
C GLU A 36 9.32 -8.81 -4.16
N ASN A 37 8.84 -9.15 -2.96
CA ASN A 37 7.56 -9.80 -2.75
C ASN A 37 6.39 -8.88 -3.14
N VAL A 38 5.65 -9.26 -4.18
CA VAL A 38 4.55 -8.45 -4.75
C VAL A 38 3.44 -8.19 -3.73
N GLN A 39 3.01 -9.21 -2.98
CA GLN A 39 1.97 -9.03 -1.96
C GLN A 39 2.39 -8.01 -0.91
N THR A 40 3.66 -8.01 -0.53
CA THR A 40 4.20 -7.05 0.45
C THR A 40 4.16 -5.63 -0.08
N LYS A 41 4.57 -5.40 -1.34
CA LYS A 41 4.49 -4.09 -1.99
C LYS A 41 3.05 -3.58 -2.05
N VAL A 42 2.11 -4.46 -2.42
CA VAL A 42 0.68 -4.13 -2.45
C VAL A 42 0.20 -3.75 -1.05
N MET A 43 0.56 -4.51 -0.02
CA MET A 43 0.18 -4.21 1.36
C MET A 43 0.74 -2.86 1.83
N GLU A 44 1.98 -2.52 1.48
CA GLU A 44 2.56 -1.21 1.81
C GLU A 44 1.81 -0.05 1.17
N LEU A 45 1.39 -0.20 -0.09
CA LEU A 45 0.55 0.78 -0.77
C LEU A 45 -0.83 0.91 -0.11
N LEU A 46 -1.49 -0.21 0.20
CA LEU A 46 -2.81 -0.23 0.83
C LEU A 46 -2.80 0.40 2.23
N ILE A 47 -1.72 0.19 3.00
CA ILE A 47 -1.55 0.85 4.31
C ILE A 47 -1.41 2.36 4.13
N GLY A 48 -0.66 2.81 3.12
CA GLY A 48 -0.57 4.23 2.78
C GLY A 48 -1.92 4.82 2.40
N PHE A 49 -2.70 4.13 1.58
CA PHE A 49 -4.05 4.56 1.19
C PHE A 49 -5.02 4.63 2.37
N GLU A 50 -4.99 3.65 3.27
CA GLU A 50 -5.78 3.69 4.49
C GLU A 50 -5.41 4.89 5.36
N ALA A 51 -4.12 5.16 5.55
CA ALA A 51 -3.64 6.28 6.37
C ALA A 51 -3.96 7.66 5.80
N LEU A 52 -4.18 7.76 4.48
CA LEU A 52 -4.62 9.01 3.85
C LEU A 52 -6.11 9.28 4.06
N GLU A 53 -6.92 8.27 4.40
CA GLU A 53 -8.37 8.39 4.62
C GLU A 53 -9.15 9.01 3.43
N GLU A 54 -8.62 8.90 2.21
CA GLU A 54 -9.18 9.56 1.00
C GLU A 54 -10.21 8.71 0.23
N PHE A 55 -10.35 7.42 0.56
CA PHE A 55 -11.14 6.48 -0.23
C PHE A 55 -12.51 6.22 0.38
N TYR A 56 -13.57 6.68 -0.28
CA TYR A 56 -14.94 6.54 0.17
C TYR A 56 -15.78 5.67 -0.77
N SER A 57 -16.76 4.98 -0.21
CA SER A 57 -17.81 4.30 -0.97
C SER A 57 -18.68 5.31 -1.73
N PRO A 58 -19.46 4.87 -2.73
CA PRO A 58 -20.46 5.72 -3.39
C PRO A 58 -21.51 6.30 -2.43
N THR A 59 -21.69 5.72 -1.24
CA THR A 59 -22.57 6.21 -0.19
C THR A 59 -21.89 7.17 0.79
N GLY A 60 -20.62 7.52 0.56
CA GLY A 60 -19.84 8.43 1.39
C GLY A 60 -19.24 7.81 2.66
N LYS A 61 -19.19 6.48 2.77
CA LYS A 61 -18.55 5.79 3.90
C LYS A 61 -17.06 5.59 3.59
N LEU A 62 -16.17 5.94 4.54
CA LEU A 62 -14.74 5.64 4.41
C LEU A 62 -14.54 4.12 4.24
N LEU A 63 -13.74 3.73 3.25
CA LEU A 63 -13.46 2.33 2.97
C LEU A 63 -12.59 1.73 4.05
N GLU A 64 -13.00 0.57 4.53
CA GLU A 64 -12.21 -0.24 5.44
C GLU A 64 -11.07 -0.93 4.70
N PHE A 65 -10.01 -1.29 5.43
CA PHE A 65 -8.84 -1.93 4.84
C PHE A 65 -9.15 -3.21 4.05
N CYS A 66 -10.14 -3.99 4.49
CA CYS A 66 -10.57 -5.19 3.77
C CYS A 66 -11.19 -4.88 2.40
N GLU A 67 -11.89 -3.75 2.28
CA GLU A 67 -12.48 -3.28 1.02
C GLU A 67 -11.38 -2.81 0.07
N LEU A 68 -10.36 -2.11 0.59
CA LEU A 68 -9.16 -1.76 -0.17
C LEU A 68 -8.40 -3.00 -0.68
N VAL A 69 -8.31 -4.05 0.14
CA VAL A 69 -7.73 -5.34 -0.28
C VAL A 69 -8.55 -5.99 -1.39
N ALA A 70 -9.88 -6.04 -1.26
CA ALA A 70 -10.74 -6.63 -2.29
C ALA A 70 -10.62 -5.91 -3.64
N ILE A 71 -10.53 -4.58 -3.63
CA ILE A 71 -10.29 -3.78 -4.84
C ILE A 71 -8.93 -4.13 -5.45
N ALA A 72 -7.86 -4.23 -4.63
CA ALA A 72 -6.54 -4.58 -5.14
C ALA A 72 -6.48 -6.01 -5.70
N GLU A 73 -7.14 -6.98 -5.07
CA GLU A 73 -7.27 -8.34 -5.59
C GLU A 73 -7.97 -8.35 -6.96
N GLN A 74 -9.07 -7.59 -7.09
CA GLN A 74 -9.81 -7.46 -8.35
C GLN A 74 -8.97 -6.79 -9.45
N VAL A 75 -8.31 -5.67 -9.15
CA VAL A 75 -7.56 -4.88 -10.14
C VAL A 75 -6.27 -5.58 -10.57
N LEU A 76 -5.60 -6.26 -9.64
CA LEU A 76 -4.29 -6.89 -9.90
C LEU A 76 -4.39 -8.38 -10.25
N GLY A 77 -5.57 -8.99 -10.13
CA GLY A 77 -5.76 -10.43 -10.38
C GLY A 77 -4.99 -11.32 -9.40
N ILE A 78 -4.77 -10.86 -8.16
CA ILE A 78 -4.04 -11.60 -7.11
C ILE A 78 -4.97 -12.01 -5.98
N GLN A 79 -4.50 -12.95 -5.14
CA GLN A 79 -5.20 -13.33 -3.92
C GLN A 79 -4.31 -13.13 -2.68
N ILE A 80 -4.85 -12.48 -1.65
CA ILE A 80 -4.22 -12.09 -0.39
C ILE A 80 -5.02 -12.66 0.79
N LYS A 81 -5.01 -14.00 0.91
CA LYS A 81 -5.80 -14.74 1.91
C LYS A 81 -5.57 -14.30 3.37
N ASN A 82 -4.37 -13.79 3.70
CA ASN A 82 -3.96 -13.46 5.08
C ASN A 82 -3.61 -11.97 5.25
N TYR A 83 -4.36 -11.07 4.61
CA TYR A 83 -4.05 -9.63 4.58
C TYR A 83 -3.88 -9.01 5.98
N ARG A 84 -4.62 -9.44 7.00
CA ARG A 84 -4.47 -8.94 8.39
C ARG A 84 -3.10 -9.25 8.98
N GLN A 85 -2.63 -10.48 8.81
CA GLN A 85 -1.31 -10.90 9.29
C GLN A 85 -0.20 -10.22 8.48
N LEU A 86 -0.39 -10.09 7.16
CA LEU A 86 0.54 -9.36 6.29
C LEU A 86 0.63 -7.88 6.69
N LYS A 87 -0.51 -7.23 6.95
CA LYS A 87 -0.57 -5.83 7.41
C LYS A 87 0.21 -5.65 8.71
N SER A 88 -0.03 -6.53 9.69
CA SER A 88 0.70 -6.51 10.96
C SER A 88 2.20 -6.70 10.76
N ARG A 89 2.62 -7.65 9.92
CA ARG A 89 4.04 -7.88 9.61
C ARG A 89 4.68 -6.67 8.94
N VAL A 90 4.00 -6.06 7.97
CA VAL A 90 4.48 -4.86 7.28
C VAL A 90 4.65 -3.70 8.27
N LEU A 91 3.64 -3.40 9.07
CA LEU A 91 3.70 -2.34 10.09
C LEU A 91 4.81 -2.59 11.13
N LYS A 92 5.02 -3.84 11.55
CA LYS A 92 6.10 -4.21 12.47
C LYS A 92 7.50 -3.92 11.92
N ARG A 93 7.69 -3.84 10.59
CA ARG A 93 8.98 -3.44 10.00
C ARG A 93 9.26 -1.94 10.14
N TYR A 94 8.20 -1.14 10.28
CA TYR A 94 8.28 0.32 10.39
C TYR A 94 8.18 0.83 11.82
N LYS A 95 7.77 -0.03 12.77
CA LYS A 95 7.87 0.30 14.20
C LYS A 95 9.35 0.30 14.60
N GLU A 96 9.86 1.47 14.97
CA GLU A 96 10.89 1.53 16.01
C GLU A 96 10.32 0.85 17.26
N GLU A 97 11.11 0.02 17.91
CA GLU A 97 10.68 -0.73 19.10
C GLU A 97 10.11 0.27 20.11
N THR A 98 8.79 0.22 20.32
CA THR A 98 8.17 1.16 21.26
C THR A 98 8.56 0.75 22.67
N VAL A 99 8.55 1.70 23.62
CA VAL A 99 8.81 1.40 25.04
C VAL A 99 7.88 0.28 25.55
N LEU A 100 6.66 0.19 25.03
CA LEU A 100 5.72 -0.92 25.28
C LEU A 100 6.23 -2.26 24.75
N ASP A 101 6.76 -2.32 23.53
CA ASP A 101 7.35 -3.53 22.96
C ASP A 101 8.58 -4.00 23.78
N GLN A 102 9.36 -3.06 24.34
CA GLN A 102 10.48 -3.36 25.23
C GLN A 102 10.02 -3.89 26.61
N LEU A 103 8.98 -3.28 27.18
CA LEU A 103 8.38 -3.71 28.43
C LEU A 103 7.76 -5.11 28.32
N GLU A 104 7.07 -5.42 27.23
CA GLU A 104 6.53 -6.76 26.97
C GLU A 104 7.64 -7.82 26.93
N ARG A 105 8.77 -7.53 26.26
CA ARG A 105 9.94 -8.42 26.22
C ARG A 105 10.57 -8.62 27.61
N LEU A 106 10.61 -7.59 28.44
CA LEU A 106 11.13 -7.69 29.81
C LEU A 106 10.21 -8.56 30.68
N ILE A 107 8.90 -8.36 30.60
CA ILE A 107 7.92 -9.17 31.32
C ILE A 107 8.03 -10.64 30.91
N GLU A 108 8.18 -10.92 29.61
CA GLU A 108 8.31 -12.30 29.12
C GLU A 108 9.61 -12.96 29.60
N LYS A 109 10.74 -12.23 29.61
CA LYS A 109 12.01 -12.74 30.18
C LYS A 109 11.89 -13.03 31.68
N LEU A 110 11.21 -12.18 32.44
CA LEU A 110 10.98 -12.39 33.87
C LEU A 110 10.09 -13.61 34.11
N ARG A 111 9.04 -13.81 33.29
CA ARG A 111 8.21 -15.02 33.37
C ARG A 111 9.01 -16.29 33.14
N VAL A 112 9.87 -16.33 32.12
CA VAL A 112 10.72 -17.49 31.83
C VAL A 112 11.74 -17.77 32.94
N GLN A 113 12.17 -16.74 33.69
CA GLN A 113 13.05 -16.91 34.85
C GLN A 113 12.33 -17.43 36.11
N VAL A 114 11.05 -17.12 36.28
CA VAL A 114 10.26 -17.56 37.45
C VAL A 114 9.85 -19.04 37.35
N TYR A 115 9.89 -19.63 36.16
CA TYR A 115 9.57 -21.06 35.92
C TYR A 115 10.81 -21.94 35.66
N LYS A 116 12.01 -21.47 36.03
CA LYS A 116 13.23 -22.28 36.16
C LYS A 116 13.66 -22.34 37.61
#